data_AF-A0A2V6C4D9-F1
#
_entry.id   AF-A0A2V6C4D9-F1
#
_cell.length_a   1.000
_cell.length_b   1.000
_cell.length_c   1.000
_cell.angle_alpha   90.00
_cell.angle_beta   90.00
_cell.angle_gamma   90.00
#
_symmetry.space_group_name_H-M   'P 1'
#
loop_
_entity.id
_entity.type
_entity.pdbx_description
1 polymer ?
#
loop_
_entity_poly.entity_id
_entity_poly.type
_entity_poly.pdbx_seq_one_letter_code
_entity_poly.pdbx_strand_id
1 'polypeptide(L)'
;MKVADGFEVKLVASEPQIRQPLSISFDERGRMWVIQYLQYPVPAGLKAVSVDQYLRTKYDRVPEPPPRGPKGEDRITICEDTDGDGVPDKFKDFVSGLNLASGMAIGYGGVFIVQPPYLLFYPDRNHDDVPDGDPEVLLSGFGLEDAHAVANSLTWGPDGWLYGAQGSTVTAHIRGTEFQQGIWRYHPITHEFELFAEGGGNTWGLDFDEHGNVIAGTNFGEQIGLHQVQGGYYIKGFSKHGPLHNPYTFGYFDHIPYTGFKGGHVTCGGIIYQGGAFPEQFNGAYIAGNLLANAIYWHVLERNGSSFKGHFGGELLTTDDIWFRPVDCTIGPDGAVYIADWYDKRATHVDSIDTW
;
A
#
# COMPACT_ATOMS: atom_id res chain seq x y z
N MET A 1 -10.85 -13.31 -17.61
CA MET A 1 -9.63 -12.50 -17.64
C MET A 1 -9.03 -12.51 -19.03
N LYS A 2 -8.55 -11.36 -19.49
CA LYS A 2 -7.78 -11.15 -20.72
C LYS A 2 -6.45 -10.51 -20.31
N VAL A 3 -5.35 -11.02 -20.85
CA VAL A 3 -4.01 -10.48 -20.62
C VAL A 3 -3.43 -9.91 -21.90
N ALA A 4 -2.41 -9.07 -21.79
CA ALA A 4 -1.65 -8.56 -22.92
C ALA A 4 -1.03 -9.69 -23.76
N ASP A 5 -0.82 -9.46 -25.05
CA ASP A 5 -0.22 -10.45 -25.95
C ASP A 5 1.19 -10.82 -25.47
N GLY A 6 1.49 -12.13 -25.48
CA GLY A 6 2.78 -12.66 -25.00
C GLY A 6 2.85 -12.89 -23.49
N PHE A 7 1.78 -12.62 -22.74
CA PHE A 7 1.67 -12.90 -21.31
C PHE A 7 0.76 -14.08 -21.01
N GLU A 8 1.00 -14.69 -19.84
CA GLU A 8 0.12 -15.66 -19.20
C GLU A 8 -0.20 -15.15 -17.79
N VAL A 9 -1.41 -15.44 -17.30
CA VAL A 9 -1.78 -15.24 -15.89
C VAL A 9 -1.97 -16.61 -15.24
N LYS A 10 -1.35 -16.80 -14.07
CA LYS A 10 -1.47 -18.02 -13.27
C LYS A 10 -1.98 -17.68 -11.87
N LEU A 11 -2.82 -18.55 -11.33
CA LEU A 11 -3.21 -18.48 -9.92
C LEU A 11 -2.08 -19.06 -9.09
N VAL A 12 -1.47 -18.24 -8.23
CA VAL A 12 -0.34 -18.63 -7.38
C VAL A 12 -0.81 -19.16 -6.03
N ALA A 13 -1.77 -18.49 -5.39
CA ALA A 13 -2.36 -18.90 -4.12
C ALA A 13 -3.82 -18.45 -4.04
N SER A 14 -4.64 -19.20 -3.32
CA SER A 14 -6.06 -18.91 -3.13
C SER A 14 -6.56 -19.44 -1.79
N GLU A 15 -7.86 -19.31 -1.55
CA GLU A 15 -8.53 -19.94 -0.43
C GLU A 15 -8.38 -21.47 -0.43
N PRO A 16 -8.32 -22.10 0.77
CA PRO A 16 -8.38 -21.48 2.10
C PRO A 16 -7.06 -20.89 2.62
N GLN A 17 -5.94 -21.07 1.92
CA GLN A 17 -4.61 -20.70 2.40
C GLN A 17 -4.41 -19.18 2.44
N ILE A 18 -4.84 -18.47 1.39
CA ILE A 18 -4.75 -17.02 1.25
C ILE A 18 -6.13 -16.44 0.99
N ARG A 19 -6.54 -15.48 1.82
CA ARG A 19 -7.83 -14.79 1.80
C ARG A 19 -7.59 -13.29 1.93
N GLN A 20 -8.32 -12.50 1.13
CA GLN A 20 -8.21 -11.03 1.09
C GLN A 20 -6.75 -10.54 1.15
N PRO A 21 -5.90 -10.93 0.19
CA PRO A 21 -4.53 -10.47 0.13
C PRO A 21 -4.51 -8.94 -0.07
N LEU A 22 -3.71 -8.25 0.73
CA LEU A 22 -3.58 -6.78 0.67
C LEU A 22 -2.21 -6.32 0.21
N SER A 23 -1.15 -6.98 0.67
CA SER A 23 0.23 -6.60 0.37
C SER A 23 1.11 -7.82 0.25
N ILE A 24 2.03 -7.79 -0.71
CA ILE A 24 2.94 -8.89 -1.04
C ILE A 24 4.39 -8.40 -0.89
N SER A 25 5.24 -9.23 -0.28
CA SER A 25 6.68 -9.00 -0.20
C SER A 25 7.42 -10.32 -0.44
N PHE A 26 8.68 -10.26 -0.88
CA PHE A 26 9.52 -11.44 -1.03
C PHE A 26 10.72 -11.35 -0.10
N ASP A 27 11.06 -12.45 0.55
CA ASP A 27 12.27 -12.54 1.36
C ASP A 27 13.50 -12.94 0.53
N GLU A 28 14.67 -12.92 1.17
CA GLU A 28 15.95 -13.29 0.54
C GLU A 28 16.04 -14.77 0.12
N ARG A 29 15.11 -15.60 0.58
CA ARG A 29 14.97 -17.01 0.20
C ARG A 29 14.02 -17.20 -0.99
N GLY A 30 13.45 -16.11 -1.52
CA GLY A 30 12.51 -16.14 -2.64
C GLY A 30 11.10 -16.57 -2.25
N ARG A 31 10.77 -16.63 -0.96
CA ARG A 31 9.41 -16.98 -0.51
C ARG A 31 8.53 -15.75 -0.54
N MET A 32 7.27 -15.96 -0.91
CA MET A 32 6.28 -14.89 -0.96
C MET A 32 5.63 -14.73 0.41
N TRP A 33 5.57 -13.52 0.93
CA TRP A 33 4.88 -13.15 2.16
C TRP A 33 3.65 -12.36 1.79
N VAL A 34 2.51 -12.65 2.43
CA VAL A 34 1.22 -12.01 2.11
C VAL A 34 0.54 -11.54 3.39
N ILE A 35 0.15 -10.25 3.44
CA ILE A 35 -0.83 -9.78 4.42
C ILE A 35 -2.22 -10.24 3.98
N GLN A 36 -2.89 -10.99 4.84
CA GLN A 36 -4.32 -11.31 4.73
C GLN A 36 -5.11 -10.33 5.61
N TYR A 37 -5.90 -9.45 4.98
CA TYR A 37 -6.54 -8.31 5.63
C TYR A 37 -8.01 -8.57 6.01
N LEU A 38 -8.20 -9.60 6.83
CA LEU A 38 -9.48 -10.19 7.22
C LEU A 38 -10.31 -9.36 8.21
N GLN A 39 -9.68 -8.43 8.94
CA GLN A 39 -10.33 -7.59 9.96
C GLN A 39 -11.14 -6.44 9.34
N TYR A 40 -10.81 -6.06 8.11
CA TYR A 40 -11.38 -4.91 7.45
C TYR A 40 -12.92 -4.95 7.38
N PRO A 41 -13.62 -3.79 7.47
CA PRO A 41 -13.09 -2.43 7.64
C PRO A 41 -13.08 -1.93 9.08
N VAL A 42 -13.60 -2.70 10.03
CA VAL A 42 -13.82 -2.22 11.40
C VAL A 42 -12.69 -2.72 12.28
N PRO A 43 -11.96 -1.83 12.98
CA PRO A 43 -10.90 -2.25 13.88
C PRO A 43 -11.46 -3.09 15.04
N ALA A 44 -10.78 -4.18 15.38
CA ALA A 44 -11.20 -5.06 16.45
C ALA A 44 -11.23 -4.35 17.80
N GLY A 45 -12.22 -4.69 18.64
CA GLY A 45 -12.29 -4.27 20.04
C GLY A 45 -12.45 -2.77 20.30
N LEU A 46 -12.81 -2.00 19.28
CA LEU A 46 -13.17 -0.58 19.37
C LEU A 46 -14.65 -0.39 19.09
N LYS A 47 -15.24 0.62 19.73
CA LYS A 47 -16.64 1.00 19.53
C LYS A 47 -16.71 2.33 18.80
N ALA A 48 -17.41 2.36 17.66
CA ALA A 48 -17.74 3.61 16.99
C ALA A 48 -18.60 4.50 17.90
N VAL A 49 -18.15 5.74 18.11
CA VAL A 49 -18.84 6.77 18.92
C VAL A 49 -19.65 7.69 18.02
N SER A 50 -19.07 8.10 16.89
CA SER A 50 -19.72 8.97 15.91
C SER A 50 -19.08 8.79 14.54
N VAL A 51 -19.86 8.99 13.49
CA VAL A 51 -19.40 9.07 12.11
C VAL A 51 -19.76 10.45 11.58
N ASP A 52 -18.82 11.14 10.92
CA ASP A 52 -19.09 12.45 10.35
C ASP A 52 -19.56 12.38 8.89
N GLN A 53 -19.84 13.54 8.29
CA GLN A 53 -20.31 13.67 6.90
C GLN A 53 -19.33 13.16 5.83
N TYR A 54 -18.07 12.90 6.20
CA TYR A 54 -17.04 12.35 5.33
C TYR A 54 -16.75 10.88 5.64
N LEU A 55 -17.65 10.21 6.37
CA LEU A 55 -17.55 8.82 6.81
C LEU A 55 -16.35 8.53 7.73
N ARG A 56 -15.82 9.57 8.38
CA ARG A 56 -14.76 9.42 9.38
C ARG A 56 -15.35 8.95 10.70
N THR A 57 -14.87 7.81 11.18
CA THR A 57 -15.31 7.20 12.42
C THR A 57 -14.43 7.64 13.58
N LYS A 58 -15.06 8.20 14.62
CA LYS A 58 -14.43 8.39 15.92
C LYS A 58 -14.69 7.16 16.78
N TYR A 59 -13.64 6.52 17.26
CA TYR A 59 -13.74 5.41 18.20
C TYR A 59 -13.68 5.89 19.66
N ASP A 60 -14.08 5.00 20.58
CA ASP A 60 -14.14 5.25 22.02
C ASP A 60 -12.77 5.45 22.67
N ARG A 61 -11.72 4.88 22.06
CA ARG A 61 -10.34 4.98 22.52
C ARG A 61 -9.36 4.68 21.39
N VAL A 62 -8.10 4.99 21.64
CA VAL A 62 -6.96 4.42 20.90
C VAL A 62 -6.65 3.04 21.50
N PRO A 63 -6.57 1.97 20.69
CA PRO A 63 -6.22 0.64 21.21
C PRO A 63 -4.75 0.62 21.65
N GLU A 64 -4.44 -0.08 22.75
CA GLU A 64 -3.07 -0.43 23.10
C GLU A 64 -2.41 -1.24 21.96
N PRO A 65 -1.08 -1.21 21.79
CA PRO A 65 -0.40 -2.05 20.81
C PRO A 65 -0.46 -3.55 21.20
N PRO A 66 -0.25 -4.48 20.25
CA PRO A 66 -0.08 -5.89 20.59
C PRO A 66 1.08 -6.10 21.61
N PRO A 67 0.97 -7.08 22.51
CA PRO A 67 -0.13 -8.04 22.67
C PRO A 67 -1.26 -7.52 23.59
N ARG A 68 -1.19 -6.29 24.09
CA ARG A 68 -2.13 -5.73 25.08
C ARG A 68 -3.44 -5.25 24.46
N GLY A 69 -3.37 -4.82 23.21
CA GLY A 69 -4.52 -4.41 22.41
C GLY A 69 -5.49 -5.55 22.08
N PRO A 70 -6.66 -5.21 21.51
CA PRO A 70 -7.57 -6.20 20.95
C PRO A 70 -6.91 -6.95 19.80
N LYS A 71 -7.07 -8.27 19.79
CA LYS A 71 -6.66 -9.13 18.66
C LYS A 71 -7.69 -8.98 17.55
N GLY A 72 -7.21 -8.67 16.35
CA GLY A 72 -8.02 -8.73 15.13
C GLY A 72 -7.85 -10.06 14.40
N GLU A 73 -8.34 -10.12 13.17
CA GLU A 73 -8.31 -11.34 12.35
C GLU A 73 -7.17 -11.34 11.30
N ASP A 74 -6.46 -10.22 11.15
CA ASP A 74 -5.39 -10.10 10.14
C ASP A 74 -4.20 -10.99 10.50
N ARG A 75 -3.47 -11.40 9.47
CA ARG A 75 -2.26 -12.22 9.60
C ARG A 75 -1.30 -11.99 8.45
N ILE A 76 -0.05 -12.37 8.68
CA ILE A 76 0.98 -12.46 7.63
C ILE A 76 1.31 -13.93 7.42
N THR A 77 1.19 -14.39 6.18
CA THR A 77 1.43 -15.77 5.79
C THR A 77 2.61 -15.85 4.83
N ILE A 78 3.53 -16.76 5.13
CA ILE A 78 4.65 -17.14 4.29
C ILE A 78 4.18 -18.27 3.38
N CYS A 79 4.38 -18.07 2.08
CA CYS A 79 4.08 -19.01 1.00
C CYS A 79 5.42 -19.48 0.41
N GLU A 80 5.75 -20.74 0.64
CA GLU A 80 6.97 -21.38 0.18
C GLU A 80 6.62 -22.38 -0.93
N ASP A 81 7.27 -22.22 -2.08
CA ASP A 81 7.31 -23.21 -3.16
C ASP A 81 8.56 -24.07 -2.94
N THR A 82 8.35 -25.33 -2.56
CA THR A 82 9.42 -26.26 -2.17
C THR A 82 9.92 -27.12 -3.33
N ASP A 83 9.24 -27.13 -4.47
CA ASP A 83 9.62 -27.92 -5.66
C ASP A 83 9.97 -27.07 -6.89
N GLY A 84 9.74 -25.75 -6.83
CA GLY A 84 10.16 -24.77 -7.81
C GLY A 84 9.26 -24.70 -9.05
N ASP A 85 8.00 -25.14 -8.94
CA ASP A 85 7.04 -25.11 -10.06
C ASP A 85 6.31 -23.75 -10.22
N GLY A 86 6.57 -22.81 -9.31
CA GLY A 86 5.96 -21.48 -9.26
C GLY A 86 4.66 -21.41 -8.46
N VAL A 87 4.22 -22.50 -7.83
CA VAL A 87 3.02 -22.59 -7.02
C VAL A 87 3.40 -23.01 -5.59
N PRO A 88 3.24 -22.13 -4.59
CA PRO A 88 3.53 -22.48 -3.20
C PRO A 88 2.74 -23.69 -2.71
N ASP A 89 3.45 -24.67 -2.16
CA ASP A 89 2.87 -25.90 -1.58
C ASP A 89 2.90 -25.89 -0.04
N LYS A 90 3.64 -24.96 0.57
CA LYS A 90 3.75 -24.81 2.02
C LYS A 90 3.38 -23.42 2.48
N PHE A 91 2.53 -23.36 3.51
CA PHE A 91 1.99 -22.12 4.06
C PHE A 91 2.20 -22.09 5.58
N LYS A 92 2.73 -20.98 6.09
CA LYS A 92 2.95 -20.76 7.53
C LYS A 92 2.58 -19.33 7.89
N ASP A 93 1.70 -19.15 8.87
CA ASP A 93 1.46 -17.83 9.44
C ASP A 93 2.69 -17.42 10.28
N PHE A 94 3.33 -16.31 9.91
CA PHE A 94 4.41 -15.69 10.69
C PHE A 94 3.85 -15.05 11.96
N VAL A 95 2.81 -14.24 11.79
CA VAL A 95 2.09 -13.60 12.89
C VAL A 95 0.60 -13.53 12.56
N SER A 96 -0.24 -13.69 13.59
CA SER A 96 -1.69 -13.58 13.50
C SER A 96 -2.24 -12.73 14.64
N GLY A 97 -3.52 -12.37 14.57
CA GLY A 97 -4.15 -11.53 15.59
C GLY A 97 -3.93 -10.03 15.35
N LEU A 98 -3.48 -9.66 14.15
CA LEU A 98 -3.24 -8.28 13.76
C LEU A 98 -4.58 -7.57 13.49
N ASN A 99 -4.58 -6.24 13.56
CA ASN A 99 -5.78 -5.42 13.53
C ASN A 99 -5.62 -4.24 12.56
N LEU A 100 -6.22 -4.36 11.37
CA LEU A 100 -6.02 -3.45 10.25
C LEU A 100 -4.53 -3.31 9.87
N ALA A 101 -3.83 -4.43 9.68
CA ALA A 101 -2.48 -4.44 9.13
C ALA A 101 -2.49 -4.09 7.63
N SER A 102 -1.92 -2.94 7.28
CA SER A 102 -2.11 -2.30 5.96
C SER A 102 -0.84 -2.21 5.12
N GLY A 103 0.27 -2.78 5.57
CA GLY A 103 1.54 -2.86 4.83
C GLY A 103 2.61 -3.59 5.62
N MET A 104 3.55 -4.23 4.92
CA MET A 104 4.69 -4.91 5.53
C MET A 104 5.96 -4.70 4.72
N ALA A 105 7.11 -4.77 5.39
CA ALA A 105 8.41 -4.90 4.74
C ALA A 105 9.31 -5.83 5.55
N ILE A 106 9.99 -6.74 4.86
CA ILE A 106 10.94 -7.68 5.46
C ILE A 106 12.32 -7.03 5.49
N GLY A 107 13.03 -7.12 6.61
CA GLY A 107 14.38 -6.59 6.73
C GLY A 107 14.84 -6.48 8.17
N TYR A 108 16.13 -6.20 8.37
CA TYR A 108 16.73 -6.01 9.69
C TYR A 108 16.52 -7.18 10.68
N GLY A 109 16.39 -8.41 10.16
CA GLY A 109 16.16 -9.61 10.97
C GLY A 109 14.76 -9.65 11.58
N GLY A 110 13.74 -9.28 10.80
CA GLY A 110 12.34 -9.32 11.22
C GLY A 110 11.41 -8.72 10.16
N VAL A 111 10.21 -8.35 10.59
CA VAL A 111 9.16 -7.80 9.74
C VAL A 111 8.62 -6.51 10.32
N PHE A 112 8.69 -5.44 9.53
CA PHE A 112 8.02 -4.18 9.79
C PHE A 112 6.56 -4.30 9.35
N ILE A 113 5.63 -3.85 10.19
CA ILE A 113 4.20 -3.91 9.91
C ILE A 113 3.60 -2.57 10.27
N VAL A 114 2.98 -1.90 9.29
CA VAL A 114 2.10 -0.77 9.60
C VAL A 114 0.73 -1.34 9.98
N GLN A 115 0.38 -1.16 11.24
CA GLN A 115 -0.90 -1.52 11.82
C GLN A 115 -1.38 -0.29 12.61
N PRO A 116 -2.07 0.65 11.95
CA PRO A 116 -2.56 1.86 12.58
C PRO A 116 -3.24 1.57 13.93
N PRO A 117 -2.91 2.31 14.99
CA PRO A 117 -2.19 3.59 15.01
C PRO A 117 -0.65 3.46 15.09
N TYR A 118 -0.07 2.28 14.83
CA TYR A 118 1.33 1.96 15.08
C TYR A 118 2.12 1.53 13.83
N LEU A 119 3.43 1.82 13.84
CA LEU A 119 4.42 1.04 13.10
C LEU A 119 5.05 0.05 14.08
N LEU A 120 4.96 -1.24 13.77
CA LEU A 120 5.45 -2.34 14.59
C LEU A 120 6.66 -3.01 13.91
N PHE A 121 7.55 -3.58 14.71
CA PHE A 121 8.59 -4.48 14.24
C PHE A 121 8.54 -5.79 15.03
N TYR A 122 8.36 -6.91 14.33
CA TYR A 122 8.44 -8.25 14.89
C TYR A 122 9.82 -8.84 14.58
N PRO A 123 10.73 -8.96 15.56
CA PRO A 123 12.04 -9.55 15.33
C PRO A 123 11.93 -11.04 15.02
N ASP A 124 12.75 -11.52 14.10
CA ASP A 124 13.01 -12.93 13.78
C ASP A 124 14.52 -13.04 13.54
N ARG A 125 15.30 -12.84 14.60
CA ARG A 125 16.78 -12.77 14.53
C ARG A 125 17.41 -14.14 14.40
N ASN A 126 16.67 -15.20 14.77
CA ASN A 126 17.10 -16.57 14.62
C ASN A 126 16.70 -17.18 13.25
N HIS A 127 15.90 -16.46 12.46
CA HIS A 127 15.43 -16.84 11.12
C HIS A 127 14.66 -18.18 11.12
N ASP A 128 13.84 -18.43 12.13
CA ASP A 128 13.01 -19.64 12.24
C ASP A 128 11.55 -19.44 11.76
N ASP A 129 11.28 -18.27 11.18
CA ASP A 129 9.97 -17.84 10.70
C ASP A 129 8.93 -17.74 11.83
N VAL A 130 9.36 -17.49 13.07
CA VAL A 130 8.52 -17.22 14.24
C VAL A 130 9.03 -15.93 14.89
N PRO A 131 8.14 -14.99 15.25
CA PRO A 131 8.58 -13.83 16.01
C PRO A 131 9.29 -14.24 17.30
N ASP A 132 10.47 -13.67 17.55
CA ASP A 132 11.27 -13.89 18.76
C ASP A 132 10.54 -13.43 20.04
N GLY A 133 9.50 -12.60 19.90
CA GLY A 133 8.69 -12.10 20.99
C GLY A 133 7.60 -11.12 20.54
N ASP A 134 7.10 -10.36 21.51
CA ASP A 134 6.15 -9.26 21.30
C ASP A 134 6.77 -8.18 20.38
N PRO A 135 5.95 -7.44 19.60
CA PRO A 135 6.49 -6.44 18.69
C PRO A 135 7.10 -5.24 19.42
N GLU A 136 8.14 -4.69 18.82
CA GLU A 136 8.66 -3.37 19.15
C GLU A 136 7.75 -2.30 18.51
N VAL A 137 7.28 -1.32 19.30
CA VAL A 137 6.49 -0.19 18.77
C VAL A 137 7.44 0.92 18.34
N LEU A 138 7.59 1.11 17.04
CA LEU A 138 8.55 2.04 16.46
C LEU A 138 7.97 3.46 16.30
N LEU A 139 6.72 3.54 15.85
CA LEU A 139 5.95 4.78 15.76
C LEU A 139 4.56 4.57 16.33
N SER A 140 3.98 5.66 16.84
CA SER A 140 2.61 5.74 17.32
C SER A 140 2.01 7.06 16.88
N GLY A 141 0.71 7.05 16.56
CA GLY A 141 -0.07 8.25 16.26
C GLY A 141 -0.62 8.30 14.85
N PHE A 142 -0.56 7.21 14.08
CA PHE A 142 -1.36 7.11 12.86
C PHE A 142 -2.84 7.07 13.24
N GLY A 143 -3.71 7.67 12.41
CA GLY A 143 -5.13 7.68 12.67
C GLY A 143 -5.84 6.37 12.28
N LEU A 144 -7.11 6.27 12.65
CA LEU A 144 -7.99 5.11 12.44
C LEU A 144 -9.34 5.50 11.83
N GLU A 145 -9.53 6.77 11.48
CA GLU A 145 -10.83 7.36 11.19
C GLU A 145 -11.50 6.76 9.96
N ASP A 146 -10.70 6.24 9.01
CA ASP A 146 -11.19 5.67 7.77
C ASP A 146 -10.23 4.60 7.26
N ALA A 147 -10.64 3.33 7.34
CA ALA A 147 -9.84 2.18 6.93
C ALA A 147 -9.41 2.20 5.45
N HIS A 148 -10.03 3.03 4.59
CA HIS A 148 -9.65 3.19 3.18
C HIS A 148 -8.47 4.17 2.99
N ALA A 149 -8.09 4.90 4.03
CA ALA A 149 -7.17 6.02 3.97
C ALA A 149 -6.12 6.00 5.09
N VAL A 150 -6.03 4.90 5.83
CA VAL A 150 -5.02 4.72 6.87
C VAL A 150 -3.61 4.74 6.30
N ALA A 151 -2.61 4.89 7.17
CA ALA A 151 -1.24 4.61 6.79
C ALA A 151 -1.15 3.20 6.21
N ASN A 152 -0.48 3.04 5.07
CA ASN A 152 -0.51 1.82 4.27
C ASN A 152 0.77 1.68 3.45
N SER A 153 0.97 0.47 2.94
CA SER A 153 2.17 0.07 2.17
C SER A 153 3.45 0.24 2.97
N LEU A 154 4.48 -0.54 2.63
CA LEU A 154 5.83 -0.32 3.14
C LEU A 154 6.82 -0.72 2.05
N THR A 155 7.71 0.20 1.70
CA THR A 155 8.72 0.00 0.64
C THR A 155 10.08 0.49 1.14
N TRP A 156 11.12 -0.29 0.91
CA TRP A 156 12.48 0.15 1.17
C TRP A 156 12.92 1.15 0.09
N GLY A 157 13.34 2.34 0.52
CA GLY A 157 13.97 3.30 -0.37
C GLY A 157 15.42 2.93 -0.69
N PRO A 158 15.97 3.43 -1.80
CA PRO A 158 17.37 3.19 -2.19
C PRO A 158 18.38 3.82 -1.21
N ASP A 159 17.92 4.69 -0.32
CA ASP A 159 18.68 5.31 0.76
C ASP A 159 18.67 4.50 2.08
N GLY A 160 18.01 3.34 2.09
CA GLY A 160 17.91 2.47 3.27
C GLY A 160 16.87 2.89 4.30
N TRP A 161 16.06 3.91 4.01
CA TRP A 161 14.91 4.28 4.84
C TRP A 161 13.70 3.42 4.47
N LEU A 162 12.82 3.21 5.45
CA LEU A 162 11.53 2.58 5.23
C LEU A 162 10.51 3.66 4.88
N TYR A 163 9.83 3.54 3.75
CA TYR A 163 8.79 4.47 3.30
C TYR A 163 7.42 3.86 3.46
N GLY A 164 6.42 4.69 3.76
CA GLY A 164 5.02 4.32 3.73
C GLY A 164 4.15 5.45 3.21
N ALA A 165 2.94 5.10 2.79
CA ALA A 165 1.95 6.06 2.33
C ALA A 165 0.95 6.39 3.45
N GLN A 166 0.26 7.52 3.30
CA GLN A 166 -0.87 7.89 4.11
C GLN A 166 -1.97 8.51 3.26
N GLY A 167 -3.20 8.06 3.50
CA GLY A 167 -4.37 8.52 2.82
C GLY A 167 -4.93 9.85 3.35
N SER A 168 -6.11 10.20 2.83
CA SER A 168 -6.65 11.56 2.94
C SER A 168 -7.55 11.85 4.12
N THR A 169 -8.33 10.86 4.56
CA THR A 169 -9.41 11.02 5.55
C THR A 169 -8.99 10.62 6.95
N VAL A 170 -7.69 10.38 7.16
CA VAL A 170 -7.06 9.96 8.42
C VAL A 170 -5.98 10.96 8.80
N THR A 171 -6.01 11.44 10.04
CA THR A 171 -4.98 12.34 10.56
C THR A 171 -3.94 11.56 11.33
N ALA A 172 -2.66 11.78 11.03
CA ALA A 172 -1.55 11.27 11.81
C ALA A 172 -0.92 12.38 12.64
N HIS A 173 -0.48 12.02 13.84
CA HIS A 173 0.27 12.88 14.76
C HIS A 173 1.52 12.13 15.20
N ILE A 174 2.57 12.16 14.38
CA ILE A 174 3.79 11.40 14.63
C ILE A 174 4.87 12.37 15.11
N ARG A 175 5.32 12.19 16.36
CA ARG A 175 6.45 12.95 16.95
C ARG A 175 6.35 14.47 16.80
N GLY A 176 5.14 15.01 16.93
CA GLY A 176 4.86 16.45 16.82
C GLY A 176 4.54 16.93 15.41
N THR A 177 4.64 16.08 14.39
CA THR A 177 4.20 16.37 13.03
C THR A 177 2.76 15.88 12.84
N GLU A 178 1.84 16.82 12.60
CA GLU A 178 0.46 16.52 12.22
C GLU A 178 0.30 16.63 10.71
N PHE A 179 -0.22 15.58 10.08
CA PHE A 179 -0.45 15.54 8.64
C PHE A 179 -1.53 14.53 8.26
N GLN A 180 -1.96 14.60 7.00
CA GLN A 180 -2.86 13.61 6.38
C GLN A 180 -2.14 12.97 5.19
N GLN A 181 -2.56 13.36 4.00
CA GLN A 181 -2.09 12.86 2.71
C GLN A 181 -0.58 13.03 2.58
N GLY A 182 0.13 11.97 2.23
CA GLY A 182 1.55 12.09 1.99
C GLY A 182 2.30 10.78 2.00
N ILE A 183 3.59 10.89 1.72
CA ILE A 183 4.57 9.83 1.92
C ILE A 183 5.39 10.20 3.15
N TRP A 184 5.57 9.24 4.04
CA TRP A 184 6.39 9.36 5.24
C TRP A 184 7.53 8.35 5.16
N ARG A 185 8.60 8.60 5.92
CA ARG A 185 9.72 7.67 6.03
C ARG A 185 10.26 7.56 7.44
N TYR A 186 10.83 6.41 7.73
CA TYR A 186 11.38 6.04 9.02
C TYR A 186 12.76 5.42 8.84
N HIS A 187 13.76 5.91 9.59
CA HIS A 187 15.09 5.34 9.56
C HIS A 187 15.19 4.19 10.59
N PRO A 188 15.46 2.95 10.19
CA PRO A 188 15.41 1.79 11.09
C PRO A 188 16.46 1.80 12.21
N ILE A 189 17.65 2.36 11.96
CA ILE A 189 18.74 2.44 12.95
C ILE A 189 18.69 3.71 13.82
N THR A 190 18.55 4.90 13.23
CA THR A 190 18.53 6.16 14.01
C THR A 190 17.16 6.42 14.62
N HIS A 191 16.15 5.64 14.22
CA HIS A 191 14.75 5.80 14.57
C HIS A 191 14.18 7.17 14.15
N GLU A 192 14.80 7.91 13.23
CA GLU A 192 14.27 9.19 12.76
C GLU A 192 12.98 9.02 11.97
N PHE A 193 12.10 10.01 12.04
CA PHE A 193 10.85 10.07 11.29
C PHE A 193 10.83 11.36 10.46
N GLU A 194 10.35 11.26 9.23
CA GLU A 194 10.15 12.40 8.35
C GLU A 194 8.83 12.28 7.59
N LEU A 195 8.07 13.37 7.53
CA LEU A 195 7.06 13.54 6.50
C LEU A 195 7.80 13.90 5.20
N PHE A 196 8.07 12.88 4.38
CA PHE A 196 8.86 13.02 3.17
C PHE A 196 8.20 13.97 2.17
N ALA A 197 6.88 13.85 1.98
CA ALA A 197 6.10 14.75 1.14
C ALA A 197 4.65 14.81 1.62
N GLU A 198 4.01 15.97 1.50
CA GLU A 198 2.62 16.18 1.93
C GLU A 198 1.70 16.48 0.73
N GLY A 199 0.51 15.89 0.71
CA GLY A 199 -0.54 16.11 -0.29
C GLY A 199 -0.66 14.95 -1.27
N GLY A 200 -1.44 15.17 -2.34
CA GLY A 200 -1.52 14.25 -3.48
C GLY A 200 -2.79 13.39 -3.60
N GLY A 201 -3.71 13.45 -2.64
CA GLY A 201 -4.96 12.65 -2.70
C GLY A 201 -4.98 11.54 -1.66
N ASN A 202 -5.78 10.50 -1.88
CA ASN A 202 -5.76 9.29 -1.06
C ASN A 202 -4.69 8.35 -1.61
N THR A 203 -3.46 8.52 -1.15
CA THR A 203 -2.33 7.74 -1.66
C THR A 203 -2.36 6.33 -1.09
N TRP A 204 -2.31 5.35 -2.00
CA TRP A 204 -2.18 3.93 -1.70
C TRP A 204 -1.07 3.33 -2.56
N GLY A 205 0.00 2.86 -1.93
CA GLY A 205 1.20 2.39 -2.63
C GLY A 205 2.15 3.50 -3.09
N LEU A 206 3.42 3.15 -3.13
CA LEU A 206 4.51 3.90 -3.73
C LEU A 206 5.59 2.93 -4.24
N ASP A 207 6.37 3.37 -5.21
CA ASP A 207 7.57 2.65 -5.65
C ASP A 207 8.65 3.63 -6.16
N PHE A 208 9.87 3.12 -6.34
CA PHE A 208 11.03 3.87 -6.79
C PHE A 208 11.45 3.47 -8.20
N ASP A 209 11.78 4.44 -9.04
CA ASP A 209 12.50 4.16 -10.29
C ASP A 209 14.01 3.90 -10.04
N GLU A 210 14.74 3.54 -11.09
CA GLU A 210 16.18 3.26 -11.07
C GLU A 210 17.04 4.46 -10.61
N HIS A 211 16.47 5.66 -10.56
CA HIS A 211 17.12 6.89 -10.13
C HIS A 211 16.69 7.34 -8.73
N GLY A 212 15.85 6.57 -8.05
CA GLY A 212 15.32 6.88 -6.73
C GLY A 212 14.22 7.94 -6.71
N ASN A 213 13.55 8.18 -7.84
CA ASN A 213 12.34 9.02 -7.88
C ASN A 213 11.15 8.24 -7.32
N VAL A 214 10.42 8.82 -6.36
CA VAL A 214 9.22 8.20 -5.77
C VAL A 214 8.02 8.45 -6.67
N ILE A 215 7.39 7.39 -7.15
CA ILE A 215 6.09 7.44 -7.82
C ILE A 215 5.04 6.86 -6.88
N ALA A 216 4.02 7.65 -6.55
CA ALA A 216 2.96 7.27 -5.62
C ALA A 216 1.60 7.23 -6.31
N GLY A 217 0.72 6.33 -5.85
CA GLY A 217 -0.65 6.22 -6.32
C GLY A 217 -1.51 7.45 -5.99
N THR A 218 -2.68 7.53 -6.61
CA THR A 218 -3.63 8.63 -6.43
C THR A 218 -5.07 8.15 -6.54
N ASN A 219 -5.98 8.93 -5.97
CA ASN A 219 -7.42 8.83 -6.21
C ASN A 219 -8.00 10.03 -6.98
N PHE A 220 -7.13 10.80 -7.66
CA PHE A 220 -7.54 11.93 -8.47
C PHE A 220 -7.82 11.48 -9.91
N GLY A 221 -9.06 11.62 -10.35
CA GLY A 221 -9.49 11.22 -11.70
C GLY A 221 -8.70 11.93 -12.81
N GLU A 222 -8.58 11.27 -13.96
CA GLU A 222 -7.75 11.71 -15.10
C GLU A 222 -6.23 11.71 -14.86
N GLN A 223 -5.78 11.33 -13.66
CA GLN A 223 -4.37 11.18 -13.30
C GLN A 223 -4.09 9.77 -12.81
N ILE A 224 -2.81 9.36 -12.85
CA ILE A 224 -2.38 8.01 -12.45
C ILE A 224 -1.49 8.00 -11.20
N GLY A 225 -0.93 9.14 -10.82
CA GLY A 225 -0.02 9.20 -9.69
C GLY A 225 0.71 10.54 -9.56
N LEU A 226 1.63 10.57 -8.60
CA LEU A 226 2.46 11.72 -8.29
C LEU A 226 3.93 11.32 -8.29
N HIS A 227 4.79 12.21 -8.79
CA HIS A 227 6.22 12.15 -8.52
C HIS A 227 6.48 12.95 -7.25
N GLN A 228 6.68 12.25 -6.14
CA GLN A 228 6.85 12.87 -4.83
C GLN A 228 8.34 13.10 -4.52
N VAL A 229 8.68 14.33 -4.11
CA VAL A 229 10.05 14.72 -3.76
C VAL A 229 10.15 15.11 -2.29
N GLN A 230 11.31 14.88 -1.68
CA GLN A 230 11.55 15.18 -0.28
C GLN A 230 11.28 16.65 0.05
N GLY A 231 10.52 16.90 1.12
CA GLY A 231 10.06 18.23 1.53
C GLY A 231 9.02 18.87 0.61
N GLY A 232 8.53 18.13 -0.39
CA GLY A 232 7.56 18.62 -1.37
C GLY A 232 6.15 18.73 -0.79
N TYR A 233 5.42 19.74 -1.24
CA TYR A 233 4.00 19.92 -0.95
C TYR A 233 3.19 19.80 -2.24
N TYR A 234 2.09 19.07 -2.19
CA TYR A 234 1.28 18.70 -3.34
C TYR A 234 -0.16 19.16 -3.17
N ILE A 235 -0.85 19.33 -4.29
CA ILE A 235 -2.27 19.63 -4.33
C ILE A 235 -3.06 18.65 -3.45
N LYS A 236 -4.01 19.18 -2.68
CA LYS A 236 -4.98 18.39 -1.94
C LYS A 236 -6.35 19.05 -1.93
N GLY A 237 -7.37 18.31 -1.52
CA GLY A 237 -8.71 18.86 -1.29
C GLY A 237 -8.75 19.75 -0.05
N PHE A 238 -8.15 20.94 -0.11
CA PHE A 238 -7.96 21.85 1.03
C PHE A 238 -9.25 22.19 1.79
N SER A 239 -10.39 22.20 1.11
CA SER A 239 -11.71 22.42 1.73
C SER A 239 -12.12 21.27 2.65
N LYS A 240 -11.77 20.03 2.32
CA LYS A 240 -12.09 18.81 3.08
C LYS A 240 -10.98 18.43 4.07
N HIS A 241 -9.73 18.62 3.67
CA HIS A 241 -8.53 18.09 4.36
C HIS A 241 -7.72 19.16 5.09
N GLY A 242 -8.16 20.43 5.05
CA GLY A 242 -7.47 21.54 5.70
C GLY A 242 -6.21 22.00 4.96
N PRO A 243 -5.49 22.99 5.51
CA PRO A 243 -4.26 23.53 4.93
C PRO A 243 -3.10 22.52 5.00
N LEU A 244 -2.00 22.81 4.31
CA LEU A 244 -0.73 22.10 4.50
C LEU A 244 -0.22 22.30 5.94
N HIS A 245 0.51 21.34 6.47
CA HIS A 245 1.01 21.40 7.86
C HIS A 245 1.94 22.61 8.08
N ASN A 246 2.66 23.01 7.05
CA ASN A 246 3.49 24.21 7.05
C ASN A 246 2.70 25.43 6.53
N PRO A 247 2.37 26.41 7.40
CA PRO A 247 1.58 27.58 6.99
C PRO A 247 2.35 28.57 6.12
N TYR A 248 3.66 28.38 5.92
CA TYR A 248 4.54 29.25 5.15
C TYR A 248 4.88 28.70 3.75
N THR A 249 4.14 27.71 3.27
CA THR A 249 4.32 27.16 1.92
C THR A 249 4.02 28.21 0.84
N PHE A 250 4.93 28.36 -0.14
CA PHE A 250 4.77 29.30 -1.26
C PHE A 250 3.95 28.76 -2.44
N GLY A 251 3.53 27.49 -2.38
CA GLY A 251 2.79 26.82 -3.43
C GLY A 251 2.80 25.31 -3.21
N TYR A 252 2.30 24.59 -4.21
CA TYR A 252 2.26 23.14 -4.23
C TYR A 252 2.47 22.63 -5.66
N PHE A 253 2.94 21.39 -5.79
CA PHE A 253 3.05 20.66 -7.04
C PHE A 253 1.74 19.94 -7.38
N ASP A 254 1.49 19.76 -8.68
CA ASP A 254 0.37 18.98 -9.19
C ASP A 254 0.76 17.51 -9.42
N HIS A 255 -0.24 16.67 -9.72
CA HIS A 255 -0.05 15.32 -10.22
C HIS A 255 0.78 15.30 -11.51
N ILE A 256 1.32 14.12 -11.86
CA ILE A 256 2.03 13.92 -13.13
C ILE A 256 1.05 14.23 -14.28
N PRO A 257 1.34 15.22 -15.17
CA PRO A 257 0.49 15.49 -16.31
C PRO A 257 0.29 14.24 -17.17
N TYR A 258 -0.96 13.91 -17.47
CA TYR A 258 -1.30 12.61 -18.04
C TYR A 258 -2.24 12.73 -19.26
N THR A 259 -2.09 11.82 -20.23
CA THR A 259 -2.96 11.74 -21.42
C THR A 259 -3.46 10.32 -21.69
N GLY A 260 -4.65 10.20 -22.27
CA GLY A 260 -5.26 8.91 -22.58
C GLY A 260 -5.79 8.14 -21.36
N PHE A 261 -6.24 8.85 -20.32
CA PHE A 261 -6.79 8.23 -19.11
C PHE A 261 -7.88 7.21 -19.39
N LYS A 262 -7.83 6.11 -18.66
CA LYS A 262 -8.76 4.98 -18.76
C LYS A 262 -8.97 4.36 -17.38
N GLY A 263 -10.19 3.88 -17.14
CA GLY A 263 -10.58 3.21 -15.89
C GLY A 263 -11.21 4.16 -14.89
N GLY A 264 -11.30 3.72 -13.63
CA GLY A 264 -11.79 4.53 -12.54
C GLY A 264 -10.73 5.45 -11.97
N HIS A 265 -11.15 6.41 -11.15
CA HIS A 265 -10.32 7.49 -10.61
C HIS A 265 -9.28 7.06 -9.56
N VAL A 266 -9.06 5.75 -9.35
CA VAL A 266 -8.16 5.22 -8.32
C VAL A 266 -7.08 4.36 -8.96
N THR A 267 -5.85 4.66 -8.60
CA THR A 267 -4.65 3.87 -8.90
C THR A 267 -4.00 3.47 -7.59
N CYS A 268 -3.88 2.17 -7.35
CA CYS A 268 -3.40 1.61 -6.07
C CYS A 268 -2.28 0.60 -6.29
N GLY A 269 -1.32 0.60 -5.35
CA GLY A 269 -0.31 -0.45 -5.18
C GLY A 269 0.49 -0.74 -6.46
N GLY A 270 0.91 0.34 -7.13
CA GLY A 270 1.66 0.26 -8.38
C GLY A 270 3.17 0.14 -8.18
N ILE A 271 3.84 -0.34 -9.21
CA ILE A 271 5.29 -0.56 -9.29
C ILE A 271 5.90 0.13 -10.51
N ILE A 272 7.16 0.52 -10.43
CA ILE A 272 8.00 0.88 -11.58
C ILE A 272 8.74 -0.38 -12.03
N TYR A 273 8.31 -0.95 -13.15
CA TYR A 273 8.76 -2.27 -13.55
C TYR A 273 10.25 -2.30 -13.91
N GLN A 274 11.01 -3.05 -13.11
CA GLN A 274 12.46 -3.23 -13.24
C GLN A 274 12.85 -4.73 -13.17
N GLY A 275 11.89 -5.64 -13.39
CA GLY A 275 12.06 -7.09 -13.21
C GLY A 275 12.78 -7.82 -14.35
N GLY A 276 12.92 -7.20 -15.52
CA GLY A 276 13.69 -7.72 -16.65
C GLY A 276 13.11 -8.94 -17.40
N ALA A 277 12.05 -9.57 -16.89
CA ALA A 277 11.38 -10.71 -17.55
C ALA A 277 10.36 -10.28 -18.61
N PHE A 278 9.74 -9.11 -18.46
CA PHE A 278 8.78 -8.57 -19.43
C PHE A 278 9.52 -7.99 -20.65
N PRO A 279 8.85 -7.86 -21.81
CA PRO A 279 9.42 -7.19 -22.98
C PRO A 279 9.92 -5.78 -22.67
N GLU A 280 10.94 -5.31 -23.40
CA GLU A 280 11.67 -4.06 -23.15
C GLU A 280 10.78 -2.82 -22.96
N GLN A 281 9.64 -2.77 -23.66
CA GLN A 281 8.67 -1.66 -23.56
C GLN A 281 8.05 -1.46 -22.16
N PHE A 282 8.15 -2.46 -21.27
CA PHE A 282 7.69 -2.36 -19.89
C PHE A 282 8.76 -1.86 -18.93
N ASN A 283 10.04 -1.82 -19.32
CA ASN A 283 11.11 -1.35 -18.44
C ASN A 283 10.89 0.13 -18.07
N GLY A 284 10.83 0.42 -16.78
CA GLY A 284 10.51 1.74 -16.24
C GLY A 284 9.04 2.16 -16.39
N ALA A 285 8.17 1.29 -16.91
CA ALA A 285 6.74 1.56 -16.97
C ALA A 285 6.14 1.49 -15.56
N TYR A 286 5.19 2.38 -15.29
CA TYR A 286 4.39 2.31 -14.07
C TYR A 286 3.24 1.33 -14.28
N ILE A 287 3.27 0.18 -13.59
CA ILE A 287 2.23 -0.85 -13.64
C ILE A 287 1.42 -0.75 -12.36
N ALA A 288 0.11 -0.61 -12.46
CA ALA A 288 -0.72 -0.42 -11.28
C ALA A 288 -2.13 -1.00 -11.43
N GLY A 289 -2.70 -1.35 -10.27
CA GLY A 289 -4.10 -1.73 -10.18
C GLY A 289 -5.04 -0.54 -10.35
N ASN A 290 -6.08 -0.73 -11.15
CA ASN A 290 -7.27 0.12 -11.17
C ASN A 290 -8.44 -0.68 -10.60
N LEU A 291 -8.57 -0.65 -9.27
CA LEU A 291 -9.54 -1.47 -8.54
C LEU A 291 -11.00 -1.24 -9.00
N LEU A 292 -11.31 -0.01 -9.44
CA LEU A 292 -12.63 0.40 -9.91
C LEU A 292 -12.92 -0.08 -11.34
N ALA A 293 -11.89 -0.40 -12.12
CA ALA A 293 -12.01 -0.90 -13.48
C ALA A 293 -11.71 -2.41 -13.60
N ASN A 294 -11.50 -3.11 -12.48
CA ASN A 294 -11.19 -4.54 -12.47
C ASN A 294 -10.00 -4.90 -13.38
N ALA A 295 -8.93 -4.09 -13.32
CA ALA A 295 -7.85 -4.17 -14.28
C ALA A 295 -6.48 -3.83 -13.70
N ILE A 296 -5.43 -4.37 -14.32
CA ILE A 296 -4.05 -3.89 -14.22
C ILE A 296 -3.70 -3.18 -15.53
N TYR A 297 -3.25 -1.94 -15.40
CA TYR A 297 -2.78 -1.15 -16.52
C TYR A 297 -1.28 -0.90 -16.39
N TRP A 298 -0.65 -0.64 -17.54
CA TRP A 298 0.71 -0.11 -17.56
C TRP A 298 0.71 1.25 -18.23
N HIS A 299 1.56 2.13 -17.71
CA HIS A 299 1.63 3.53 -18.02
C HIS A 299 3.07 3.89 -18.38
N VAL A 300 3.24 4.65 -19.46
CA VAL A 300 4.55 5.16 -19.84
C VAL A 300 4.79 6.46 -19.08
N LEU A 301 5.94 6.56 -18.41
CA LEU A 301 6.42 7.79 -17.78
C LEU A 301 7.62 8.31 -18.56
N GLU A 302 7.53 9.55 -19.03
CA GLU A 302 8.61 10.24 -19.75
C GLU A 302 9.09 11.44 -18.93
N ARG A 303 10.40 11.70 -18.93
CA ARG A 303 10.96 12.89 -18.29
C ARG A 303 10.35 14.17 -18.87
N ASN A 304 9.98 15.08 -17.97
CA ASN A 304 9.46 16.41 -18.27
C ASN A 304 10.07 17.41 -17.30
N GLY A 305 11.22 17.98 -17.67
CA GLY A 305 12.02 18.81 -16.76
C GLY A 305 12.45 18.04 -15.51
N SER A 306 12.18 18.60 -14.34
CA SER A 306 12.49 17.99 -13.04
C SER A 306 11.48 16.91 -12.61
N SER A 307 10.43 16.66 -13.39
CA SER A 307 9.40 15.67 -13.10
C SER A 307 9.12 14.80 -14.33
N PHE A 308 7.93 14.23 -14.41
CA PHE A 308 7.47 13.35 -15.47
C PHE A 308 6.21 13.90 -16.14
N LYS A 309 5.92 13.37 -17.33
CA LYS A 309 4.59 13.35 -17.95
C LYS A 309 4.28 11.89 -18.28
N GLY A 310 3.01 11.51 -18.25
CA GLY A 310 2.59 10.14 -18.48
C GLY A 310 1.56 9.99 -19.61
N HIS A 311 1.46 8.78 -20.13
CA HIS A 311 0.34 8.39 -20.99
C HIS A 311 0.02 6.91 -20.83
N PHE A 312 -1.18 6.54 -21.27
CA PHE A 312 -1.65 5.16 -21.20
C PHE A 312 -0.84 4.27 -22.13
N GLY A 313 -0.14 3.30 -21.54
CA GLY A 313 0.63 2.31 -22.29
C GLY A 313 -0.26 1.19 -22.80
N GLY A 314 -1.10 0.63 -21.93
CA GLY A 314 -2.04 -0.40 -22.32
C GLY A 314 -2.69 -1.16 -21.18
N GLU A 315 -3.51 -2.13 -21.57
CA GLU A 315 -4.10 -3.11 -20.66
C GLU A 315 -3.10 -4.25 -20.45
N LEU A 316 -2.61 -4.44 -19.22
CA LEU A 316 -1.81 -5.62 -18.89
C LEU A 316 -2.72 -6.80 -18.57
N LEU A 317 -3.77 -6.56 -17.78
CA LEU A 317 -4.80 -7.53 -17.43
C LEU A 317 -6.15 -6.83 -17.28
N THR A 318 -7.20 -7.36 -17.89
CA THR A 318 -8.59 -6.92 -17.70
C THR A 318 -9.52 -8.10 -17.47
N THR A 319 -10.64 -7.86 -16.79
CA THR A 319 -11.67 -8.88 -16.61
C THR A 319 -13.05 -8.26 -16.44
N ASP A 320 -14.07 -9.00 -16.86
CA ASP A 320 -15.48 -8.63 -16.61
C ASP A 320 -15.96 -9.15 -15.24
N ASP A 321 -15.10 -9.87 -14.51
CA ASP A 321 -15.38 -10.26 -13.13
C ASP A 321 -15.30 -9.05 -12.20
N ILE A 322 -16.46 -8.57 -11.81
CA ILE A 322 -16.60 -7.40 -10.93
C ILE A 322 -16.08 -7.65 -9.50
N TRP A 323 -15.76 -8.88 -9.12
CA TRP A 323 -15.17 -9.20 -7.83
C TRP A 323 -13.64 -9.04 -7.82
N PHE A 324 -12.99 -9.08 -8.99
CA PHE A 324 -11.54 -8.90 -9.10
C PHE A 324 -11.15 -7.46 -8.71
N ARG A 325 -10.52 -7.29 -7.56
CA ARG A 325 -10.08 -6.01 -6.99
C ARG A 325 -8.55 -6.05 -6.81
N PRO A 326 -7.78 -5.69 -7.84
CA PRO A 326 -6.34 -5.58 -7.69
C PRO A 326 -6.03 -4.37 -6.81
N VAL A 327 -5.54 -4.63 -5.60
CA VAL A 327 -5.23 -3.59 -4.60
C VAL A 327 -3.74 -3.34 -4.45
N ASP A 328 -2.93 -4.33 -4.81
CA ASP A 328 -1.47 -4.24 -4.77
C ASP A 328 -0.83 -5.11 -5.85
N CYS A 329 0.39 -4.76 -6.25
CA CYS A 329 1.24 -5.61 -7.06
C CYS A 329 2.70 -5.43 -6.71
N THR A 330 3.51 -6.45 -6.97
CA THR A 330 4.96 -6.40 -6.73
C THR A 330 5.71 -7.23 -7.77
N ILE A 331 7.02 -7.02 -7.85
CA ILE A 331 7.92 -7.78 -8.72
C ILE A 331 8.49 -8.95 -7.91
N GLY A 332 8.30 -10.17 -8.40
CA GLY A 332 8.89 -11.36 -7.79
C GLY A 332 10.37 -11.55 -8.16
N PRO A 333 11.07 -12.48 -7.48
CA PRO A 333 12.48 -12.78 -7.75
C PRO A 333 12.73 -13.36 -9.15
N ASP A 334 11.69 -13.87 -9.81
CA ASP A 334 11.68 -14.35 -11.18
C ASP A 334 11.44 -13.25 -12.23
N GLY A 335 11.21 -12.00 -11.79
CA GLY A 335 10.91 -10.85 -12.63
C GLY A 335 9.45 -10.77 -13.07
N ALA A 336 8.58 -11.68 -12.63
CA ALA A 336 7.14 -11.62 -12.90
C ALA A 336 6.44 -10.59 -12.00
N VAL A 337 5.24 -10.16 -12.40
CA VAL A 337 4.39 -9.28 -11.60
C VAL A 337 3.35 -10.11 -10.86
N TYR A 338 3.39 -10.04 -9.53
CA TYR A 338 2.43 -10.68 -8.63
C TYR A 338 1.36 -9.68 -8.24
N ILE A 339 0.09 -10.10 -8.22
CA ILE A 339 -1.05 -9.22 -7.98
C ILE A 339 -1.80 -9.71 -6.74
N ALA A 340 -2.02 -8.81 -5.78
CA ALA A 340 -2.93 -9.03 -4.68
C ALA A 340 -4.35 -8.66 -5.14
N ASP A 341 -5.15 -9.69 -5.41
CA ASP A 341 -6.58 -9.54 -5.65
C ASP A 341 -7.34 -9.70 -4.34
N TRP A 342 -7.81 -8.59 -3.79
CA TRP A 342 -8.60 -8.60 -2.56
C TRP A 342 -9.86 -9.48 -2.69
N TYR A 343 -10.38 -9.63 -3.91
CA TYR A 343 -11.59 -10.35 -4.28
C TYR A 343 -12.81 -9.98 -3.43
N ASP A 344 -13.39 -8.81 -3.71
CA ASP A 344 -14.62 -8.34 -3.05
C ASP A 344 -15.49 -7.55 -4.04
N LYS A 345 -16.80 -7.77 -3.94
CA LYS A 345 -17.77 -7.00 -4.72
C LYS A 345 -17.75 -5.52 -4.32
N ARG A 346 -17.39 -5.20 -3.08
CA ARG A 346 -17.34 -3.87 -2.49
C ARG A 346 -15.98 -3.21 -2.76
N ALA A 347 -16.00 -2.08 -3.47
CA ALA A 347 -14.79 -1.32 -3.80
C ALA A 347 -14.64 -0.02 -3.00
N THR A 348 -15.68 0.40 -2.28
CA THR A 348 -15.78 1.73 -1.67
C THR A 348 -16.48 1.66 -0.32
N HIS A 349 -16.54 2.81 0.38
CA HIS A 349 -17.28 2.95 1.62
C HIS A 349 -18.69 2.36 1.52
N VAL A 350 -19.08 1.66 2.57
CA VAL A 350 -20.48 1.37 2.89
C VAL A 350 -21.01 2.55 3.70
N ASP A 351 -22.11 3.16 3.28
CA ASP A 351 -22.84 4.04 4.19
C ASP A 351 -23.32 3.18 5.36
N SER A 352 -23.27 3.72 6.58
CA SER A 352 -23.88 3.09 7.76
C SER A 352 -25.37 2.72 7.58
N ILE A 353 -26.03 3.30 6.57
CA ILE A 353 -27.43 3.03 6.20
C ILE A 353 -27.56 1.93 5.13
N ASP A 354 -26.47 1.51 4.49
CA ASP A 354 -26.49 0.46 3.48
C ASP A 354 -26.68 -0.93 4.11
N THR A 355 -27.94 -1.35 4.26
CA THR A 355 -28.33 -2.65 4.87
C THR A 355 -28.57 -3.76 3.86
N TRP A 356 -27.86 -3.79 2.74
CA TRP A 356 -28.08 -4.77 1.66
C TRP A 356 -27.20 -6.02 1.76
#